data_AF-A0A1D6LE82-F1
#
_entry.id   AF-A0A1D6LE82-F1
#
_cell.length_a   1.000
_cell.length_b   1.000
_cell.length_c   1.000
_cell.angle_alpha   90.00
_cell.angle_beta   90.00
_cell.angle_gamma   90.00
#
_symmetry.space_group_name_H-M   'P 1'
#
loop_
_entity.id
_entity.type
_entity.pdbx_description
1 polymer ?
#
loop_
_entity_poly.entity_id
_entity_poly.type
_entity_poly.pdbx_seq_one_letter_code
_entity_poly.pdbx_strand_id
1 'polypeptide(L)'
;MATEEELPEAAAAPAPAGGGGGDDAEMPDAAVPSGSHSDSSDSDSDDEAATAAAELRIQALEKTLQEQPLDYETHVQYIQCLRKAGNIEKLRVAREEMNKYFPLTPKMWQEWAKDEISLSSSEESFGDIEKIYGHGVQEYLSIKLWRDYLDYVEEHDHSVSQCTPSGLSKMRNLFESAITAGGLHVTEGSKLWAAYREYEMAILITIADANDEEREKQVQRIRMLFHRQLSVPLADMESTLAEYKSWEAEQGNANDPGADFDGVPSNVVSAYKKANDMYNERKQYEDQLSNAGTFEEVHQI
;
A
#
# COMPACT_ATOMS: atom_id res chain seq x y z
N MET A 1 -24.91 -0.14 -60.93
CA MET A 1 -26.10 0.43 -61.59
C MET A 1 -27.28 -0.44 -61.18
N ALA A 2 -28.36 0.16 -60.64
CA ALA A 2 -29.61 -0.53 -60.27
C ALA A 2 -29.49 -1.60 -59.15
N THR A 3 -30.47 -1.84 -58.28
CA THR A 3 -31.72 -1.09 -57.97
C THR A 3 -32.18 -1.42 -56.53
N GLU A 4 -33.08 -0.58 -56.03
CA GLU A 4 -33.77 -0.60 -54.73
C GLU A 4 -34.58 -1.86 -54.33
N GLU A 5 -34.89 -1.93 -53.01
CA GLU A 5 -36.15 -2.37 -52.36
C GLU A 5 -36.61 -3.86 -52.39
N GLU A 6 -37.47 -4.36 -51.48
CA GLU A 6 -38.39 -3.71 -50.51
C GLU A 6 -38.54 -4.46 -49.13
N LEU A 7 -39.54 -4.09 -48.33
CA LEU A 7 -39.93 -4.46 -46.94
C LEU A 7 -40.90 -5.70 -46.90
N PRO A 8 -41.66 -6.09 -45.82
CA PRO A 8 -41.95 -5.51 -44.48
C PRO A 8 -41.81 -6.52 -43.30
N GLU A 9 -42.29 -6.36 -42.04
CA GLU A 9 -43.24 -5.43 -41.33
C GLU A 9 -42.68 -5.12 -39.90
N ALA A 10 -43.34 -4.69 -38.79
CA ALA A 10 -44.76 -4.68 -38.40
C ALA A 10 -45.21 -3.56 -37.42
N ALA A 11 -46.54 -3.44 -37.26
CA ALA A 11 -47.33 -2.58 -36.34
C ALA A 11 -47.37 -3.04 -34.85
N ALA A 12 -47.83 -2.31 -33.82
CA ALA A 12 -48.22 -0.89 -33.59
C ALA A 12 -48.36 -0.56 -32.07
N ALA A 13 -48.57 0.72 -31.71
CA ALA A 13 -48.90 1.22 -30.36
C ALA A 13 -50.44 1.37 -30.13
N PRO A 14 -50.97 1.80 -28.95
CA PRO A 14 -50.95 3.23 -28.54
C PRO A 14 -50.86 3.53 -27.02
N ALA A 15 -50.84 4.83 -26.65
CA ALA A 15 -50.97 5.38 -25.28
C ALA A 15 -52.46 5.77 -24.94
N PRO A 16 -52.82 6.58 -23.90
CA PRO A 16 -52.55 8.05 -23.89
C PRO A 16 -52.53 8.83 -22.53
N ALA A 17 -52.08 10.11 -22.61
CA ALA A 17 -52.51 11.33 -21.85
C ALA A 17 -52.35 11.45 -20.30
N GLY A 18 -52.15 12.67 -19.74
CA GLY A 18 -51.86 13.97 -20.37
C GLY A 18 -52.13 15.24 -19.50
N GLY A 19 -51.61 16.40 -19.92
CA GLY A 19 -51.84 17.75 -19.34
C GLY A 19 -50.81 18.19 -18.28
N GLY A 20 -50.41 19.46 -18.12
CA GLY A 20 -50.70 20.71 -18.87
C GLY A 20 -49.80 21.88 -18.38
N GLY A 21 -49.81 23.06 -19.04
CA GLY A 21 -49.02 24.25 -18.65
C GLY A 21 -49.71 25.15 -17.58
N GLY A 22 -49.15 26.29 -17.16
CA GLY A 22 -47.92 26.99 -17.55
C GLY A 22 -47.79 28.40 -16.91
N ASP A 23 -46.85 29.21 -17.41
CA ASP A 23 -46.61 30.66 -17.21
C ASP A 23 -46.05 31.21 -15.86
N ASP A 24 -45.43 32.40 -15.95
CA ASP A 24 -44.61 33.10 -14.94
C ASP A 24 -45.39 34.02 -13.96
N ALA A 25 -44.75 34.40 -12.83
CA ALA A 25 -44.42 35.82 -12.46
C ALA A 25 -44.42 36.17 -10.95
N GLU A 26 -43.48 37.08 -10.60
CA GLU A 26 -43.44 38.02 -9.45
C GLU A 26 -43.28 37.55 -7.98
N MET A 27 -42.75 38.48 -7.17
CA MET A 27 -42.45 38.45 -5.72
C MET A 27 -43.33 39.54 -5.03
N PRO A 28 -43.26 39.90 -3.70
CA PRO A 28 -42.31 39.51 -2.64
C PRO A 28 -42.90 39.33 -1.20
N ASP A 29 -41.98 39.09 -0.25
CA ASP A 29 -41.94 39.53 1.17
C ASP A 29 -43.19 39.51 2.09
N ALA A 30 -43.12 38.71 3.17
CA ALA A 30 -43.91 38.84 4.40
C ALA A 30 -43.19 38.14 5.59
N ALA A 31 -43.31 38.66 6.81
CA ALA A 31 -42.40 38.29 7.92
C ALA A 31 -43.07 37.90 9.25
N VAL A 32 -42.53 36.83 9.89
CA VAL A 32 -42.56 36.44 11.34
C VAL A 32 -43.94 36.28 12.04
N PRO A 33 -44.09 35.67 13.26
CA PRO A 33 -43.07 35.17 14.20
C PRO A 33 -43.28 33.75 14.82
N SER A 34 -42.25 33.30 15.57
CA SER A 34 -42.25 32.45 16.78
C SER A 34 -43.08 31.15 16.86
N GLY A 35 -42.36 30.02 16.93
CA GLY A 35 -42.78 28.81 17.65
C GLY A 35 -41.66 28.38 18.62
N SER A 36 -41.97 28.23 19.92
CA SER A 36 -40.99 27.87 20.96
C SER A 36 -40.96 26.35 21.18
N HIS A 37 -39.80 25.73 20.99
CA HIS A 37 -39.62 24.29 21.18
C HIS A 37 -38.31 23.97 21.91
N SER A 38 -38.45 23.84 23.23
CA SER A 38 -37.60 23.13 24.21
C SER A 38 -36.10 23.02 23.96
N ASP A 39 -35.33 23.60 24.87
CA ASP A 39 -33.96 23.18 25.15
C ASP A 39 -33.89 21.66 25.43
N SER A 40 -32.80 21.03 24.99
CA SER A 40 -32.47 19.61 25.20
C SER A 40 -30.96 19.45 25.43
N SER A 41 -30.42 20.25 26.35
CA SER A 41 -29.01 20.21 26.77
C SER A 41 -28.82 19.22 27.92
N ASP A 42 -28.42 17.98 27.63
CA ASP A 42 -27.83 17.03 28.60
C ASP A 42 -27.25 15.80 27.88
N SER A 43 -26.01 15.87 27.36
CA SER A 43 -25.21 14.69 26.96
C SER A 43 -23.68 14.93 26.87
N ASP A 44 -23.15 16.08 27.29
CA ASP A 44 -21.70 16.39 27.19
C ASP A 44 -20.89 16.06 28.47
N SER A 45 -21.55 15.68 29.57
CA SER A 45 -20.93 15.55 30.90
C SER A 45 -20.04 14.30 31.07
N ASP A 46 -20.26 13.25 30.28
CA ASP A 46 -19.46 12.02 30.35
C ASP A 46 -18.10 12.15 29.61
N ASP A 47 -18.03 12.98 28.56
CA ASP A 47 -16.79 13.17 27.78
C ASP A 47 -15.74 13.97 28.57
N GLU A 48 -16.15 15.07 29.24
CA GLU A 48 -15.26 15.86 30.12
C GLU A 48 -14.71 15.04 31.31
N ALA A 49 -15.47 14.05 31.79
CA ALA A 49 -14.99 13.11 32.80
C ALA A 49 -13.97 12.11 32.22
N ALA A 50 -14.15 11.68 30.97
CA ALA A 50 -13.26 10.76 30.27
C ALA A 50 -11.93 11.43 29.86
N THR A 51 -11.97 12.67 29.36
CA THR A 51 -10.76 13.44 29.00
C THR A 51 -9.89 13.73 30.22
N ALA A 52 -10.48 14.21 31.33
CA ALA A 52 -9.77 14.44 32.58
C ALA A 52 -9.13 13.15 33.15
N ALA A 53 -9.82 12.00 33.05
CA ALA A 53 -9.27 10.71 33.43
C ALA A 53 -8.10 10.26 32.52
N ALA A 54 -8.16 10.56 31.22
CA ALA A 54 -7.07 10.29 30.28
C ALA A 54 -5.84 11.17 30.57
N GLU A 55 -6.01 12.47 30.85
CA GLU A 55 -4.90 13.36 31.22
C GLU A 55 -4.19 12.91 32.51
N LEU A 56 -4.95 12.53 33.54
CA LEU A 56 -4.38 12.01 34.79
C LEU A 56 -3.58 10.72 34.55
N ARG A 57 -4.04 9.84 33.64
CA ARG A 57 -3.28 8.65 33.24
C ARG A 57 -1.99 9.00 32.49
N ILE A 58 -2.04 9.96 31.58
CA ILE A 58 -0.87 10.46 30.83
C ILE A 58 0.18 11.02 31.81
N GLN A 59 -0.22 11.85 32.77
CA GLN A 59 0.68 12.41 33.79
C GLN A 59 1.29 11.32 34.70
N ALA A 60 0.52 10.30 35.07
CA ALA A 60 1.02 9.18 35.87
C ALA A 60 2.07 8.35 35.11
N LEU A 61 1.83 8.06 33.83
CA LEU A 61 2.79 7.35 32.97
C LEU A 61 4.04 8.18 32.70
N GLU A 62 3.91 9.48 32.44
CA GLU A 62 5.03 10.42 32.26
C GLU A 62 5.94 10.45 33.50
N LYS A 63 5.36 10.47 34.70
CA LYS A 63 6.11 10.36 35.96
C LYS A 63 6.79 9.00 36.12
N THR A 64 6.13 7.89 35.76
CA THR A 64 6.76 6.56 35.79
C THR A 64 7.96 6.48 34.85
N LEU A 65 7.90 7.05 33.64
CA LEU A 65 9.02 7.10 32.71
C LEU A 65 10.18 7.98 33.21
N GLN A 66 9.91 9.05 33.96
CA GLN A 66 10.96 9.84 34.62
C GLN A 66 11.69 9.05 35.72
N GLU A 67 11.01 8.13 36.40
CA GLU A 67 11.60 7.26 37.43
C GLU A 67 12.23 5.98 36.83
N GLN A 68 11.70 5.48 35.70
CA GLN A 68 12.13 4.25 35.03
C GLN A 68 12.08 4.41 33.49
N PRO A 69 13.07 5.08 32.86
CA PRO A 69 13.09 5.33 31.41
C PRO A 69 13.15 4.09 30.53
N LEU A 70 13.47 2.92 31.11
CA LEU A 70 13.66 1.64 30.43
C LEU A 70 12.47 0.67 30.62
N ASP A 71 11.30 1.16 31.05
CA ASP A 71 10.07 0.36 31.04
C ASP A 71 9.37 0.45 29.68
N TYR A 72 9.57 -0.59 28.86
CA TYR A 72 8.93 -0.76 27.56
C TYR A 72 7.40 -0.71 27.62
N GLU A 73 6.77 -1.33 28.62
CA GLU A 73 5.30 -1.41 28.71
C GLU A 73 4.70 -0.05 29.07
N THR A 74 5.34 0.69 29.98
CA THR A 74 4.93 2.07 30.28
C THR A 74 5.10 2.97 29.04
N HIS A 75 6.17 2.84 28.24
CA HIS A 75 6.30 3.57 26.96
C HIS A 75 5.17 3.25 25.98
N VAL A 76 4.84 1.96 25.79
CA VAL A 76 3.76 1.53 24.90
C VAL A 76 2.40 2.09 25.35
N GLN A 77 2.09 2.01 26.65
CA GLN A 77 0.85 2.58 27.18
C GLN A 77 0.81 4.11 27.08
N TYR A 78 1.94 4.79 27.29
CA TYR A 78 2.04 6.25 27.19
C TYR A 78 1.77 6.72 25.76
N ILE A 79 2.41 6.10 24.75
CA ILE A 79 2.16 6.36 23.33
C ILE A 79 0.70 6.09 22.96
N GLN A 80 0.10 4.97 23.41
CA GLN A 80 -1.32 4.68 23.17
C GLN A 80 -2.27 5.70 23.80
N CYS A 81 -1.98 6.18 25.02
CA CYS A 81 -2.78 7.21 25.69
C CYS A 81 -2.66 8.56 24.97
N LEU A 82 -1.47 8.99 24.57
CA LEU A 82 -1.25 10.23 23.83
C LEU A 82 -1.95 10.21 22.46
N ARG A 83 -1.89 9.07 21.74
CA ARG A 83 -2.57 8.87 20.45
C ARG A 83 -4.09 8.97 20.59
N LYS A 84 -4.66 8.36 21.63
CA LYS A 84 -6.11 8.45 21.94
C LYS A 84 -6.56 9.85 22.37
N ALA A 85 -5.70 10.60 23.06
CA ALA A 85 -5.98 11.96 23.51
C ALA A 85 -5.68 13.04 22.45
N GLY A 86 -5.29 12.66 21.23
CA GLY A 86 -4.97 13.61 20.15
C GLY A 86 -3.77 14.53 20.42
N ASN A 87 -2.92 14.21 21.41
CA ASN A 87 -1.83 15.08 21.83
C ASN A 87 -0.58 14.84 20.95
N ILE A 88 -0.68 15.26 19.69
CA ILE A 88 0.26 14.95 18.60
C ILE A 88 1.72 15.32 18.94
N GLU A 89 1.95 16.49 19.52
CA GLU A 89 3.30 16.97 19.77
C GLU A 89 3.99 16.16 20.89
N LYS A 90 3.27 15.82 21.97
CA LYS A 90 3.78 14.84 22.95
C LYS A 90 3.93 13.44 22.34
N LEU A 91 3.05 13.03 21.43
CA LEU A 91 3.09 11.71 20.79
C LEU A 91 4.36 11.52 19.94
N ARG A 92 4.78 12.54 19.20
CA ARG A 92 6.06 12.56 18.45
C ARG A 92 7.26 12.37 19.38
N VAL A 93 7.36 13.23 20.40
CA VAL A 93 8.44 13.17 21.40
C VAL A 93 8.45 11.82 22.13
N ALA A 94 7.29 11.27 22.49
CA ALA A 94 7.19 9.96 23.14
C ALA A 94 7.68 8.81 22.24
N ARG A 95 7.39 8.86 20.94
CA ARG A 95 7.88 7.88 19.96
C ARG A 95 9.39 7.97 19.76
N GLU A 96 9.93 9.18 19.66
CA GLU A 96 11.39 9.40 19.62
C GLU A 96 12.08 8.95 20.91
N GLU A 97 11.54 9.27 22.09
CA GLU A 97 12.11 8.83 23.37
C GLU A 97 12.09 7.31 23.51
N MET A 98 10.98 6.64 23.16
CA MET A 98 10.94 5.18 23.14
C MET A 98 12.00 4.61 22.17
N ASN A 99 12.12 5.20 20.98
CA ASN A 99 13.07 4.77 19.95
C ASN A 99 14.55 4.85 20.39
N LYS A 100 14.91 5.86 21.20
CA LYS A 100 16.27 6.02 21.76
C LYS A 100 16.69 4.85 22.67
N TYR A 101 15.74 4.10 23.23
CA TYR A 101 16.00 2.96 24.11
C TYR A 101 15.64 1.61 23.48
N PHE A 102 14.64 1.57 22.59
CA PHE A 102 14.09 0.35 22.02
C PHE A 102 13.80 0.54 20.51
N PRO A 103 14.33 -0.33 19.63
CA PRO A 103 13.88 -0.39 18.23
C PRO A 103 12.35 -0.57 18.19
N LEU A 104 11.65 0.24 17.40
CA LEU A 104 10.19 0.21 17.39
C LEU A 104 9.70 -0.91 16.47
N THR A 105 8.71 -1.69 16.92
CA THR A 105 8.19 -2.79 16.10
C THR A 105 7.66 -2.28 14.75
N PRO A 106 7.65 -3.10 13.66
CA PRO A 106 7.14 -2.66 12.37
C PRO A 106 5.73 -2.06 12.42
N LYS A 107 4.87 -2.59 13.30
CA LYS A 107 3.51 -2.05 13.54
C LYS A 107 3.56 -0.64 14.13
N MET A 108 4.47 -0.35 15.06
CA MET A 108 4.64 0.99 15.64
C MET A 108 5.13 2.00 14.59
N TRP A 109 6.06 1.60 13.71
CA TRP A 109 6.50 2.41 12.57
C TRP A 109 5.35 2.67 11.58
N GLN A 110 4.57 1.65 11.22
CA GLN A 110 3.37 1.80 10.37
C GLN A 110 2.31 2.71 11.01
N GLU A 111 2.06 2.59 12.33
CA GLU A 111 1.12 3.46 13.06
C GLU A 111 1.62 4.91 13.14
N TRP A 112 2.93 5.14 13.28
CA TRP A 112 3.50 6.49 13.29
C TRP A 112 3.39 7.14 11.91
N ALA A 113 3.84 6.46 10.85
CA ALA A 113 3.73 7.00 9.50
C ALA A 113 2.26 7.31 9.13
N LYS A 114 1.31 6.43 9.47
CA LYS A 114 -0.12 6.63 9.17
C LYS A 114 -0.75 7.76 9.97
N ASP A 115 -0.32 8.01 11.21
CA ASP A 115 -0.74 9.21 11.96
C ASP A 115 -0.26 10.48 11.26
N GLU A 116 1.04 10.57 10.91
CA GLU A 116 1.59 11.78 10.27
C GLU A 116 1.02 12.00 8.86
N ILE A 117 0.73 10.93 8.10
CA ILE A 117 -0.02 11.01 6.84
C ILE A 117 -1.43 11.60 7.09
N SER A 118 -2.15 11.13 8.11
CA SER A 118 -3.50 11.64 8.43
C SER A 118 -3.51 13.10 8.92
N LEU A 119 -2.37 13.60 9.38
CA LEU A 119 -2.15 14.99 9.80
C LEU A 119 -1.56 15.86 8.69
N SER A 120 -1.11 15.27 7.58
CA SER A 120 -0.50 15.99 6.47
C SER A 120 -1.51 16.79 5.66
N SER A 121 -1.07 17.93 5.13
CA SER A 121 -1.89 18.79 4.26
C SER A 121 -1.03 19.61 3.27
N SER A 122 0.26 19.33 3.15
CA SER A 122 1.22 20.02 2.28
C SER A 122 2.34 19.08 1.83
N GLU A 123 3.01 19.42 0.73
CA GLU A 123 4.17 18.66 0.22
C GLU A 123 5.35 18.65 1.21
N GLU A 124 5.42 19.62 2.12
CA GLU A 124 6.51 19.76 3.10
C GLU A 124 6.60 18.56 4.06
N SER A 125 5.48 17.92 4.42
CA SER A 125 5.48 16.75 5.30
C SER A 125 6.03 15.47 4.66
N PHE A 126 6.11 15.41 3.32
CA PHE A 126 6.59 14.22 2.61
C PHE A 126 8.00 13.85 3.06
N GLY A 127 8.89 14.83 3.17
CA GLY A 127 10.28 14.63 3.57
C GLY A 127 10.46 14.21 5.04
N ASP A 128 9.44 14.32 5.88
CA ASP A 128 9.47 13.82 7.26
C ASP A 128 8.85 12.42 7.38
N ILE A 129 7.79 12.13 6.65
CA ILE A 129 7.20 10.79 6.57
C ILE A 129 8.15 9.81 5.86
N GLU A 130 8.86 10.26 4.82
CA GLU A 130 9.94 9.51 4.15
C GLU A 130 11.06 9.12 5.13
N LYS A 131 11.38 9.97 6.12
CA LYS A 131 12.35 9.63 7.19
C LYS A 131 11.79 8.58 8.14
N ILE A 132 10.52 8.69 8.57
CA ILE A 132 9.88 7.73 9.49
C ILE A 132 9.90 6.31 8.89
N TYR A 133 9.50 6.16 7.62
CA TYR A 133 9.64 4.89 6.92
C TYR A 133 11.11 4.48 6.76
N GLY A 134 11.96 5.41 6.32
CA GLY A 134 13.39 5.19 6.10
C GLY A 134 14.14 4.70 7.34
N HIS A 135 13.77 5.15 8.55
CA HIS A 135 14.27 4.63 9.82
C HIS A 135 13.69 3.24 10.13
N GLY A 136 12.37 3.07 10.04
CA GLY A 136 11.74 1.79 10.40
C GLY A 136 12.20 0.59 9.57
N VAL A 137 12.47 0.78 8.27
CA VAL A 137 13.00 -0.29 7.39
C VAL A 137 14.48 -0.62 7.66
N GLN A 138 15.21 0.21 8.41
CA GLN A 138 16.58 -0.08 8.85
C GLN A 138 16.62 -0.83 10.18
N GLU A 139 15.62 -0.65 11.06
CA GLU A 139 15.55 -1.36 12.35
C GLU A 139 15.06 -2.80 12.21
N TYR A 140 14.04 -3.02 11.38
CA TYR A 140 13.41 -4.32 11.20
C TYR A 140 13.20 -4.66 9.74
N LEU A 141 13.65 -5.86 9.34
CA LEU A 141 13.24 -6.46 8.08
C LEU A 141 11.76 -6.86 8.15
N SER A 142 10.88 -5.96 7.69
CA SER A 142 9.45 -6.20 7.51
C SER A 142 9.07 -5.90 6.07
N ILE A 143 8.65 -6.93 5.33
CA ILE A 143 8.21 -6.78 3.94
C ILE A 143 6.97 -5.89 3.85
N LYS A 144 6.09 -5.93 4.86
CA LYS A 144 4.92 -5.07 4.99
C LYS A 144 5.30 -3.60 5.14
N LEU A 145 6.33 -3.29 5.96
CA LEU A 145 6.81 -1.91 6.13
C LEU A 145 7.53 -1.40 4.87
N TRP A 146 8.27 -2.27 4.16
CA TRP A 146 8.83 -1.93 2.85
C TRP A 146 7.75 -1.67 1.79
N ARG A 147 6.64 -2.43 1.78
CA ARG A 147 5.49 -2.15 0.91
C ARG A 147 4.84 -0.81 1.26
N ASP A 148 4.44 -0.59 2.51
CA ASP A 148 3.86 0.69 2.95
C ASP A 148 4.75 1.90 2.58
N TYR A 149 6.08 1.76 2.63
CA TYR A 149 7.02 2.81 2.21
C TYR A 149 7.08 3.02 0.68
N LEU A 150 7.17 1.94 -0.10
CA LEU A 150 7.13 1.99 -1.56
C LEU A 150 5.83 2.63 -2.04
N ASP A 151 4.70 2.09 -1.59
CA ASP A 151 3.36 2.54 -1.95
C ASP A 151 3.18 4.04 -1.58
N TYR A 152 3.68 4.47 -0.41
CA TYR A 152 3.68 5.89 -0.01
C TYR A 152 4.48 6.80 -0.96
N VAL A 153 5.69 6.39 -1.34
CA VAL A 153 6.55 7.20 -2.24
C VAL A 153 5.99 7.27 -3.66
N GLU A 154 5.31 6.21 -4.13
CA GLU A 154 4.65 6.23 -5.44
C GLU A 154 3.46 7.20 -5.48
N GLU A 155 2.64 7.22 -4.42
CA GLU A 155 1.48 8.09 -4.28
C GLU A 155 1.84 9.57 -4.04
N HIS A 156 2.87 9.85 -3.20
CA HIS A 156 3.09 11.20 -2.65
C HIS A 156 4.31 11.94 -3.23
N ASP A 157 5.25 11.27 -3.90
CA ASP A 157 6.34 11.96 -4.60
C ASP A 157 5.88 12.44 -5.98
N HIS A 158 5.77 13.76 -6.14
CA HIS A 158 5.33 14.41 -7.39
C HIS A 158 6.22 14.06 -8.60
N SER A 159 7.51 13.79 -8.36
CA SER A 159 8.45 13.43 -9.43
C SER A 159 8.29 11.97 -9.88
N VAL A 160 7.87 11.08 -8.97
CA VAL A 160 7.61 9.64 -9.22
C VAL A 160 6.28 9.47 -9.92
N SER A 161 5.20 10.04 -9.36
CA SER A 161 3.84 9.99 -9.91
C SER A 161 3.73 10.61 -11.31
N GLN A 162 4.49 11.68 -11.61
CA GLN A 162 4.60 12.22 -12.98
C GLN A 162 5.54 11.42 -13.91
N CYS A 163 6.07 10.28 -13.47
CA CYS A 163 7.03 9.46 -14.23
C CYS A 163 8.24 10.24 -14.77
N THR A 164 8.70 11.27 -14.06
CA THR A 164 9.84 12.07 -14.50
C THR A 164 11.12 11.22 -14.49
N PRO A 165 12.13 11.47 -15.36
CA PRO A 165 13.38 10.71 -15.35
C PRO A 165 14.11 10.71 -13.99
N SER A 166 13.91 11.74 -13.17
CA SER A 166 14.42 11.81 -11.79
C SER A 166 13.62 10.92 -10.83
N GLY A 167 12.29 11.01 -10.85
CA GLY A 167 11.43 10.18 -9.99
C GLY A 167 11.50 8.70 -10.34
N LEU A 168 11.47 8.35 -11.62
CA LEU A 168 11.72 6.98 -12.07
C LEU A 168 13.07 6.45 -11.56
N SER A 169 14.11 7.28 -11.52
CA SER A 169 15.41 6.92 -10.94
C SER A 169 15.31 6.75 -9.41
N LYS A 170 14.67 7.68 -8.70
CA LYS A 170 14.44 7.59 -7.24
C LYS A 170 13.72 6.29 -6.87
N MET A 171 12.58 6.02 -7.51
CA MET A 171 11.74 4.86 -7.20
C MET A 171 12.43 3.54 -7.54
N ARG A 172 13.15 3.46 -8.67
CA ARG A 172 14.01 2.31 -9.00
C ARG A 172 15.08 2.06 -7.94
N ASN A 173 15.78 3.10 -7.48
CA ASN A 173 16.77 2.95 -6.40
C ASN A 173 16.12 2.51 -5.07
N LEU A 174 14.89 2.93 -4.79
CA LEU A 174 14.13 2.49 -3.61
C LEU A 174 13.73 1.01 -3.73
N PHE A 175 13.22 0.56 -4.88
CA PHE A 175 12.94 -0.85 -5.15
C PHE A 175 14.18 -1.75 -5.06
N GLU A 176 15.32 -1.33 -5.63
CA GLU A 176 16.59 -2.07 -5.50
C GLU A 176 17.07 -2.14 -4.04
N SER A 177 16.81 -1.10 -3.24
CA SER A 177 17.10 -1.09 -1.79
C SER A 177 16.19 -2.07 -1.04
N ALA A 178 14.87 -2.05 -1.31
CA ALA A 178 13.90 -2.98 -0.73
C ALA A 178 14.24 -4.44 -1.08
N ILE A 179 14.60 -4.72 -2.33
CA ILE A 179 15.03 -6.05 -2.79
C ILE A 179 16.37 -6.46 -2.17
N THR A 180 17.31 -5.52 -1.96
CA THR A 180 18.57 -5.81 -1.26
C THR A 180 18.33 -6.18 0.21
N ALA A 181 17.35 -5.56 0.87
CA ALA A 181 16.99 -5.87 2.26
C ALA A 181 16.13 -7.14 2.40
N GLY A 182 15.08 -7.28 1.59
CA GLY A 182 14.02 -8.28 1.77
C GLY A 182 13.74 -9.20 0.58
N GLY A 183 14.37 -8.98 -0.58
CA GLY A 183 14.14 -9.79 -1.79
C GLY A 183 14.60 -11.25 -1.69
N LEU A 184 15.29 -11.64 -0.61
CA LEU A 184 15.69 -13.02 -0.30
C LEU A 184 14.80 -13.70 0.78
N HIS A 185 13.77 -13.00 1.28
CA HIS A 185 12.86 -13.52 2.31
C HIS A 185 11.97 -14.61 1.70
N VAL A 186 12.15 -15.87 2.11
CA VAL A 186 11.60 -17.05 1.40
C VAL A 186 10.08 -16.98 1.18
N THR A 187 9.33 -16.61 2.21
CA THR A 187 7.85 -16.60 2.22
C THR A 187 7.19 -15.29 1.79
N GLU A 188 7.82 -14.13 1.99
CA GLU A 188 7.23 -12.82 1.68
C GLU A 188 8.01 -11.97 0.66
N GLY A 189 9.28 -12.26 0.38
CA GLY A 189 10.15 -11.42 -0.46
C GLY A 189 9.67 -11.28 -1.92
N SER A 190 8.91 -12.26 -2.40
CA SER A 190 8.15 -12.22 -3.66
C SER A 190 7.27 -10.98 -3.78
N LYS A 191 6.70 -10.47 -2.68
CA LYS A 191 5.83 -9.28 -2.65
C LYS A 191 6.55 -8.00 -3.05
N LEU A 192 7.87 -7.94 -2.90
CA LEU A 192 8.71 -6.83 -3.36
C LEU A 192 9.09 -6.98 -4.85
N TRP A 193 9.41 -8.21 -5.28
CA TRP A 193 9.65 -8.50 -6.70
C TRP A 193 8.39 -8.30 -7.55
N ALA A 194 7.22 -8.64 -7.03
CA ALA A 194 5.91 -8.40 -7.66
C ALA A 194 5.69 -6.90 -7.83
N ALA A 195 5.77 -6.12 -6.74
CA ALA A 195 5.64 -4.66 -6.77
C ALA A 195 6.55 -4.00 -7.81
N TYR A 196 7.82 -4.40 -7.89
CA TYR A 196 8.75 -3.82 -8.85
C TYR A 196 8.45 -4.24 -10.30
N ARG A 197 7.93 -5.45 -10.54
CA ARG A 197 7.41 -5.83 -11.87
C ARG A 197 6.16 -5.03 -12.22
N GLU A 198 5.21 -4.93 -11.31
CA GLU A 198 3.95 -4.20 -11.46
C GLU A 198 4.22 -2.73 -11.81
N TYR A 199 5.11 -2.06 -11.08
CA TYR A 199 5.56 -0.69 -11.35
C TYR A 199 6.21 -0.53 -12.73
N GLU A 200 7.15 -1.41 -13.09
CA GLU A 200 7.83 -1.33 -14.40
C GLU A 200 6.89 -1.72 -15.57
N MET A 201 5.89 -2.57 -15.33
CA MET A 201 4.81 -2.86 -16.28
C MET A 201 3.85 -1.67 -16.45
N ALA A 202 3.51 -0.96 -15.36
CA ALA A 202 2.73 0.27 -15.44
C ALA A 202 3.46 1.35 -16.26
N ILE A 203 4.78 1.51 -16.07
CA ILE A 203 5.61 2.39 -16.91
C ILE A 203 5.61 1.94 -18.38
N LEU A 204 5.63 0.63 -18.67
CA LEU A 204 5.56 0.14 -20.06
C LEU A 204 4.26 0.56 -20.76
N ILE A 205 3.15 0.69 -20.02
CA ILE A 205 1.84 1.12 -20.53
C ILE A 205 1.80 2.64 -20.79
N THR A 206 2.63 3.45 -20.12
CA THR A 206 2.68 4.91 -20.34
C THR A 206 3.61 5.35 -21.47
N ILE A 207 4.49 4.47 -21.97
CA ILE A 207 5.34 4.73 -23.13
C ILE A 207 4.49 4.73 -24.41
N ALA A 208 4.57 5.80 -25.19
CA ALA A 208 3.81 5.93 -26.44
C ALA A 208 4.25 4.90 -27.50
N ASP A 209 3.28 4.30 -28.19
CA ASP A 209 3.47 3.24 -29.21
C ASP A 209 4.50 3.54 -30.30
N ALA A 210 4.77 4.82 -30.58
CA ALA A 210 5.73 5.26 -31.60
C ALA A 210 7.20 5.31 -31.12
N ASN A 211 7.49 4.96 -29.85
CA ASN A 211 8.83 5.03 -29.28
C ASN A 211 9.42 3.64 -28.98
N ASP A 212 9.64 2.86 -30.06
CA ASP A 212 10.16 1.50 -30.01
C ASP A 212 11.44 1.34 -29.15
N GLU A 213 12.34 2.32 -29.17
CA GLU A 213 13.62 2.25 -28.45
C GLU A 213 13.44 2.36 -26.92
N GLU A 214 12.52 3.20 -26.44
CA GLU A 214 12.17 3.27 -25.02
C GLU A 214 11.33 2.07 -24.59
N ARG A 215 10.37 1.66 -25.44
CA ARG A 215 9.56 0.45 -25.21
C ARG A 215 10.43 -0.79 -25.02
N GLU A 216 11.40 -1.02 -25.92
CA GLU A 216 12.30 -2.18 -25.83
C GLU A 216 13.23 -2.11 -24.62
N LYS A 217 13.79 -0.93 -24.28
CA LYS A 217 14.56 -0.75 -23.03
C LYS A 217 13.74 -1.12 -21.78
N GLN A 218 12.45 -0.78 -21.79
CA GLN A 218 11.54 -1.05 -20.68
C GLN A 218 11.12 -2.54 -20.62
N VAL A 219 10.85 -3.16 -21.77
CA VAL A 219 10.64 -4.61 -21.88
C VAL A 219 11.86 -5.39 -21.38
N GLN A 220 13.08 -5.02 -21.80
CA GLN A 220 14.31 -5.68 -21.32
C GLN A 220 14.52 -5.51 -19.81
N ARG A 221 14.05 -4.41 -19.20
CA ARG A 221 14.09 -4.21 -17.75
C ARG A 221 13.17 -5.18 -17.02
N ILE A 222 11.92 -5.31 -17.45
CA ILE A 222 10.95 -6.25 -16.85
C ILE A 222 11.45 -7.69 -16.99
N ARG A 223 11.95 -8.07 -18.18
CA ARG A 223 12.60 -9.36 -18.44
C ARG A 223 13.75 -9.65 -17.47
N MET A 224 14.61 -8.65 -17.23
CA MET A 224 15.71 -8.77 -16.28
C MET A 224 15.25 -8.92 -14.82
N LEU A 225 14.11 -8.32 -14.43
CA LEU A 225 13.52 -8.54 -13.09
C LEU A 225 13.00 -9.97 -12.93
N PHE A 226 12.28 -10.51 -13.91
CA PHE A 226 11.88 -11.92 -13.92
C PHE A 226 13.10 -12.86 -13.83
N HIS A 227 14.14 -12.65 -14.65
CA HIS A 227 15.36 -13.48 -14.62
C HIS A 227 16.08 -13.43 -13.27
N ARG A 228 16.06 -12.27 -12.59
CA ARG A 228 16.59 -12.10 -11.24
C ARG A 228 15.75 -12.85 -10.20
N GLN A 229 14.43 -12.65 -10.14
CA GLN A 229 13.57 -13.34 -9.17
C GLN A 229 13.60 -14.87 -9.36
N LEU A 230 13.54 -15.36 -10.60
CA LEU A 230 13.64 -16.79 -10.92
C LEU A 230 14.98 -17.42 -10.49
N SER A 231 15.98 -16.62 -10.09
CA SER A 231 17.25 -17.08 -9.53
C SER A 231 17.28 -17.10 -7.99
N VAL A 232 16.17 -16.77 -7.31
CA VAL A 232 16.05 -16.67 -5.84
C VAL A 232 15.14 -17.79 -5.29
N PRO A 233 15.51 -18.49 -4.20
CA PRO A 233 14.69 -19.53 -3.57
C PRO A 233 13.50 -18.91 -2.80
N LEU A 234 12.40 -18.67 -3.48
CA LEU A 234 11.16 -18.10 -2.94
C LEU A 234 9.99 -19.09 -2.99
N ALA A 235 8.95 -18.85 -2.21
CA ALA A 235 7.78 -19.73 -2.11
C ALA A 235 6.87 -19.76 -3.36
N ASP A 236 7.00 -18.76 -4.25
CA ASP A 236 6.13 -18.50 -5.40
C ASP A 236 6.77 -18.83 -6.76
N MET A 237 7.93 -19.51 -6.78
CA MET A 237 8.75 -19.70 -7.98
C MET A 237 7.99 -20.30 -9.17
N GLU A 238 7.09 -21.26 -8.94
CA GLU A 238 6.26 -21.87 -9.99
C GLU A 238 5.27 -20.86 -10.61
N SER A 239 4.70 -19.96 -9.80
CA SER A 239 3.83 -18.86 -10.28
C SER A 239 4.65 -17.85 -11.09
N THR A 240 5.79 -17.41 -10.55
CA THR A 240 6.67 -16.45 -11.24
C THR A 240 7.15 -16.99 -12.59
N LEU A 241 7.37 -18.31 -12.72
CA LEU A 241 7.73 -18.93 -14.00
C LEU A 241 6.56 -18.96 -15.00
N ALA A 242 5.33 -19.25 -14.53
CA ALA A 242 4.14 -19.21 -15.37
C ALA A 242 3.80 -17.78 -15.84
N GLU A 243 3.88 -16.80 -14.93
CA GLU A 243 3.75 -15.36 -15.22
C GLU A 243 4.79 -14.92 -16.26
N TYR A 244 6.06 -15.29 -16.07
CA TYR A 244 7.12 -14.95 -17.02
C TYR A 244 6.83 -15.51 -18.44
N LYS A 245 6.37 -16.76 -18.53
CA LYS A 245 6.01 -17.38 -19.81
C LYS A 245 4.82 -16.68 -20.49
N SER A 246 3.79 -16.26 -19.74
CA SER A 246 2.67 -15.48 -20.28
C SER A 246 3.14 -14.14 -20.81
N TRP A 247 3.88 -13.40 -19.97
CA TRP A 247 4.34 -12.05 -20.29
C TRP A 247 5.27 -12.03 -21.52
N GLU A 248 6.15 -13.02 -21.70
CA GLU A 248 6.96 -13.15 -22.93
C GLU A 248 6.11 -13.43 -24.18
N ALA A 249 5.04 -14.22 -24.05
CA ALA A 249 4.10 -14.47 -25.15
C ALA A 249 3.29 -13.20 -25.51
N GLU A 250 2.95 -12.38 -24.52
CA GLU A 250 2.36 -11.05 -24.71
C GLU A 250 3.32 -10.07 -25.40
N GLN A 251 4.64 -10.23 -25.23
CA GLN A 251 5.66 -9.52 -26.03
C GLN A 251 5.90 -10.12 -27.43
N GLY A 252 5.14 -11.13 -27.83
CA GLY A 252 5.21 -11.76 -29.15
C GLY A 252 6.22 -12.90 -29.29
N ASN A 253 6.83 -13.36 -28.20
CA ASN A 253 7.70 -14.54 -28.23
C ASN A 253 6.86 -15.83 -28.29
N ALA A 254 6.98 -16.58 -29.38
CA ALA A 254 6.17 -17.77 -29.66
C ALA A 254 6.61 -19.00 -28.83
N ASN A 255 6.34 -18.96 -27.54
CA ASN A 255 6.67 -20.00 -26.56
C ASN A 255 5.52 -21.02 -26.45
N ASP A 256 5.82 -22.33 -26.36
CA ASP A 256 4.84 -23.37 -26.03
C ASP A 256 4.42 -23.25 -24.54
N PRO A 257 3.14 -22.97 -24.22
CA PRO A 257 2.68 -22.93 -22.84
C PRO A 257 2.87 -24.26 -22.09
N GLY A 258 2.78 -25.39 -22.79
CA GLY A 258 2.82 -26.74 -22.22
C GLY A 258 4.22 -27.32 -21.98
N ALA A 259 5.28 -26.70 -22.50
CA ALA A 259 6.66 -27.14 -22.30
C ALA A 259 7.34 -26.39 -21.13
N ASP A 260 7.84 -27.11 -20.12
CA ASP A 260 8.34 -26.58 -18.83
C ASP A 260 9.17 -25.28 -18.91
N PHE A 261 10.05 -25.18 -19.91
CA PHE A 261 11.06 -24.12 -20.02
C PHE A 261 11.17 -23.49 -21.42
N ASP A 262 10.17 -23.68 -22.29
CA ASP A 262 10.23 -23.05 -23.61
C ASP A 262 10.12 -21.52 -23.52
N GLY A 263 10.86 -20.82 -24.39
CA GLY A 263 11.12 -19.38 -24.28
C GLY A 263 12.15 -18.95 -23.21
N VAL A 264 12.51 -19.81 -22.26
CA VAL A 264 13.34 -19.44 -21.11
C VAL A 264 14.84 -19.63 -21.41
N PRO A 265 15.71 -18.60 -21.25
CA PRO A 265 17.15 -18.75 -21.47
C PRO A 265 17.80 -19.82 -20.59
N SER A 266 18.68 -20.64 -21.15
CA SER A 266 19.22 -21.84 -20.47
C SER A 266 20.00 -21.55 -19.18
N ASN A 267 20.60 -20.37 -19.05
CA ASN A 267 21.20 -19.88 -17.81
C ASN A 267 20.14 -19.60 -16.73
N VAL A 268 18.99 -19.04 -17.10
CA VAL A 268 17.86 -18.79 -16.19
C VAL A 268 17.21 -20.11 -15.78
N VAL A 269 17.02 -21.06 -16.70
CA VAL A 269 16.55 -22.43 -16.39
C VAL A 269 17.47 -23.13 -15.38
N SER A 270 18.79 -22.95 -15.53
CA SER A 270 19.79 -23.54 -14.63
C SER A 270 19.78 -22.90 -13.24
N ALA A 271 19.59 -21.56 -13.17
CA ALA A 271 19.43 -20.84 -11.91
C ALA A 271 18.12 -21.20 -11.20
N TYR A 272 17.01 -21.26 -11.95
CA TYR A 272 15.69 -21.65 -11.47
C TYR A 272 15.68 -23.03 -10.82
N LYS A 273 16.23 -24.05 -11.47
CA LYS A 273 16.27 -25.41 -10.91
C LYS A 273 17.02 -25.43 -9.58
N LYS A 274 18.20 -24.83 -9.53
CA LYS A 274 18.98 -24.69 -8.29
C LYS A 274 18.23 -23.93 -7.18
N ALA A 275 17.57 -22.82 -7.52
CA ALA A 275 16.81 -22.03 -6.55
C ALA A 275 15.57 -22.79 -6.06
N ASN A 276 14.89 -23.56 -6.91
CA ASN A 276 13.77 -24.40 -6.51
C ASN A 276 14.23 -25.55 -5.59
N ASP A 277 15.36 -26.21 -5.89
CA ASP A 277 15.97 -27.21 -5.01
C ASP A 277 16.26 -26.60 -3.62
N MET A 278 16.91 -25.42 -3.59
CA MET A 278 17.20 -24.68 -2.36
C MET A 278 15.96 -24.18 -1.60
N TYR A 279 14.84 -23.93 -2.28
CA TYR A 279 13.56 -23.63 -1.63
C TYR A 279 12.96 -24.90 -1.01
N ASN A 280 12.94 -26.02 -1.73
CA ASN A 280 12.39 -27.28 -1.23
C ASN A 280 13.12 -27.81 0.01
N GLU A 281 14.45 -27.61 0.12
CA GLU A 281 15.20 -27.89 1.35
C GLU A 281 14.72 -27.06 2.56
N ARG A 282 14.32 -25.80 2.33
CA ARG A 282 13.89 -24.83 3.36
C ARG A 282 12.43 -24.95 3.75
N LYS A 283 11.56 -25.28 2.79
CA LYS A 283 10.09 -25.26 2.91
C LYS A 283 9.58 -25.92 4.20
N GLN A 284 10.08 -27.10 4.52
CA GLN A 284 9.74 -27.84 5.75
C GLN A 284 9.95 -27.04 7.06
N TYR A 285 10.90 -26.10 7.09
CA TYR A 285 11.19 -25.26 8.26
C TYR A 285 10.32 -23.99 8.26
N GLU A 286 10.07 -23.38 7.10
CA GLU A 286 9.12 -22.27 6.94
C GLU A 286 7.70 -22.71 7.34
N ASP A 287 7.28 -23.90 6.91
CA ASP A 287 6.02 -24.53 7.29
C ASP A 287 5.93 -24.72 8.81
N GLN A 288 7.02 -25.14 9.48
CA GLN A 288 7.07 -25.27 10.94
C GLN A 288 6.98 -23.92 11.66
N LEU A 289 7.67 -22.88 11.17
CA LEU A 289 7.64 -21.54 11.74
C LEU A 289 6.25 -20.90 11.62
N SER A 290 5.59 -21.05 10.47
CA SER A 290 4.22 -20.57 10.24
C SER A 290 3.21 -21.23 11.19
N ASN A 291 3.30 -22.56 11.35
CA ASN A 291 2.48 -23.29 12.32
C ASN A 291 2.78 -22.88 13.77
N ALA A 292 4.05 -22.63 14.13
CA ALA A 292 4.41 -22.17 15.48
C ALA A 292 3.84 -20.77 15.79
N GLY A 293 3.99 -19.81 14.88
CA GLY A 293 3.47 -18.45 15.06
C GLY A 293 1.94 -18.41 15.23
N THR A 294 1.22 -19.20 14.44
CA THR A 294 -0.25 -19.33 14.60
C THR A 294 -0.68 -20.00 15.92
N PHE A 295 0.16 -20.84 16.53
CA PHE A 295 -0.08 -21.35 17.88
C PHE A 295 0.16 -20.29 18.98
N GLU A 296 1.10 -19.35 18.79
CA GLU A 296 1.30 -18.25 19.75
C GLU A 296 0.21 -17.18 19.63
N GLU A 297 -0.25 -16.83 18.43
CA GLU A 297 -1.38 -15.88 18.24
C GLU A 297 -2.69 -16.41 18.88
N VAL A 298 -2.96 -17.72 18.78
CA VAL A 298 -4.13 -18.36 19.39
C VAL A 298 -4.06 -18.43 20.93
N HIS A 299 -2.89 -18.18 21.52
CA HIS A 299 -2.67 -18.15 22.97
C HIS A 299 -2.54 -16.73 23.56
N GLN A 300 -2.86 -15.68 22.78
CA GLN A 300 -2.94 -14.29 23.26
C GLN A 300 -4.36 -13.67 23.17
N ILE A 301 -5.40 -14.52 23.13
CA ILE A 301 -6.84 -14.15 23.14
C ILE A 301 -7.49 -14.67 24.43
#